data_AF-A0A9E1R4P2-F1
#
_entry.id   AF-A0A9E1R4P2-F1
#
_cell.length_a   1.000
_cell.length_b   1.000
_cell.length_c   1.000
_cell.angle_alpha   90.00
_cell.angle_beta   90.00
_cell.angle_gamma   90.00
#
_symmetry.space_group_name_H-M   'P 1'
#
loop_
_entity.id
_entity.type
_entity.pdbx_description
1 polymer ?
#
loop_
_entity_poly.entity_id
_entity_poly.type
_entity_poly.pdbx_seq_one_letter_code
_entity_poly.pdbx_strand_id
1 'polypeptide(L)'
;LGYLIRKLNADNKLLIVDDVLDSGKSIEALIAELGVRCRRNLPADLRVATCWYKPTKSQTGRVPDFFVHETDQWLVFPHELQGLTEEEVAKGKPELADILCGISSA
;
A
#
# COMPACT_ATOMS: atom_id res chain seq x y z
N LEU A 1 -4.52 -4.33 14.63
CA LEU A 1 -4.54 -5.80 14.36
C LEU A 1 -5.51 -6.61 15.21
N GLY A 2 -5.69 -6.33 16.51
CA GLY A 2 -6.48 -7.18 17.43
C GLY A 2 -7.93 -7.47 17.03
N TYR A 3 -8.58 -6.59 16.27
CA TYR A 3 -9.90 -6.87 15.69
C TYR A 3 -9.89 -8.08 14.75
N LEU A 4 -8.93 -8.12 13.81
CA LEU A 4 -8.82 -9.20 12.82
C LEU A 4 -8.58 -10.55 13.51
N ILE A 5 -7.66 -10.58 14.48
CA ILE A 5 -7.31 -11.81 15.21
C ILE A 5 -8.55 -12.42 15.91
N ARG A 6 -9.48 -11.60 16.40
CA ARG A 6 -10.71 -12.05 17.07
C ARG A 6 -11.82 -12.50 16.11
N LYS A 7 -11.72 -12.16 14.83
CA LYS A 7 -12.81 -12.32 13.86
C LYS A 7 -12.50 -13.30 12.74
N LEU A 8 -11.23 -13.43 12.36
CA LEU A 8 -10.80 -14.35 11.31
C LEU A 8 -10.92 -15.81 11.76
N ASN A 9 -11.50 -16.62 10.88
CA ASN A 9 -11.55 -18.07 10.95
C ASN A 9 -11.03 -18.68 9.63
N ALA A 10 -10.66 -19.96 9.67
CA ALA A 10 -10.01 -20.66 8.56
C ALA A 10 -10.86 -20.73 7.28
N ASP A 11 -12.17 -20.69 7.41
CA ASP A 11 -13.16 -20.75 6.33
C ASP A 11 -13.44 -19.38 5.69
N ASN A 12 -12.93 -18.30 6.29
CA ASN A 12 -13.06 -16.97 5.71
C ASN A 12 -12.16 -16.81 4.47
N LYS A 13 -12.43 -15.74 3.72
CA LYS A 13 -11.56 -15.27 2.64
C LYS A 13 -11.09 -13.87 2.99
N LEU A 14 -9.78 -13.64 2.99
CA LEU A 14 -9.17 -12.38 3.38
C LEU A 14 -8.56 -11.70 2.16
N LEU A 15 -9.02 -10.49 1.87
CA LEU A 15 -8.39 -9.61 0.89
C LEU A 15 -7.74 -8.44 1.63
N ILE A 16 -6.42 -8.33 1.53
CA ILE A 16 -5.66 -7.17 2.00
C ILE A 16 -5.62 -6.18 0.84
N VAL A 17 -6.03 -4.93 1.09
CA VAL A 17 -6.06 -3.88 0.07
C VAL A 17 -5.11 -2.76 0.48
N ASP A 18 -4.25 -2.34 -0.45
CA ASP A 18 -3.35 -1.20 -0.30
C ASP A 18 -3.33 -0.35 -1.57
N ASP A 19 -2.78 0.85 -1.55
CA ASP A 19 -2.70 1.70 -2.74
C ASP A 19 -1.57 1.27 -3.70
N VAL A 20 -0.40 0.92 -3.16
CA VAL A 20 0.77 0.47 -3.91
C VAL A 20 1.51 -0.68 -3.24
N LEU A 21 1.89 -1.69 -4.02
CA LEU A 21 2.91 -2.67 -3.61
C LEU A 21 4.27 -2.26 -4.19
N ASP A 22 5.07 -1.61 -3.34
CA ASP A 22 6.45 -1.19 -3.65
C ASP A 22 7.46 -2.24 -3.15
N SER A 23 8.10 -2.03 -1.99
CA SER A 23 9.02 -3.04 -1.42
C SER A 23 8.35 -4.35 -0.98
N GLY A 24 7.04 -4.34 -0.72
CA GLY A 24 6.26 -5.47 -0.23
C GLY A 24 6.42 -5.79 1.26
N LYS A 25 7.33 -5.11 1.99
CA LYS A 25 7.68 -5.44 3.38
C LYS A 25 6.53 -5.29 4.37
N SER A 26 5.72 -4.23 4.24
CA SER A 26 4.59 -3.97 5.15
C SER A 26 3.54 -5.06 5.08
N ILE A 27 3.18 -5.46 3.85
CA ILE A 27 2.21 -6.53 3.60
C ILE A 27 2.74 -7.87 4.10
N GLU A 28 4.00 -8.20 3.84
CA GLU A 28 4.60 -9.42 4.39
C GLU A 28 4.62 -9.44 5.92
N ALA A 29 5.01 -8.34 6.56
CA ALA A 29 5.03 -8.26 8.01
C ALA A 29 3.63 -8.47 8.60
N LEU A 30 2.60 -7.91 7.95
CA LEU A 30 1.20 -8.12 8.33
C LEU A 30 0.79 -9.60 8.19
N ILE A 31 1.09 -10.23 7.05
CA ILE A 31 0.75 -11.64 6.78
C ILE A 31 1.47 -12.55 7.78
N ALA A 32 2.76 -12.31 8.03
CA ALA A 32 3.55 -13.07 8.99
C ALA A 32 2.97 -12.96 10.40
N GLU A 33 2.65 -11.75 10.86
CA GLU A 33 2.04 -11.52 12.18
C GLU A 33 0.65 -12.18 12.28
N LEU A 34 -0.16 -12.11 11.23
CA LEU A 34 -1.44 -12.83 11.17
C LEU A 34 -1.23 -14.34 11.26
N GLY A 35 -0.23 -14.91 10.58
CA GLY A 35 0.10 -16.33 10.67
C GLY A 35 0.46 -16.76 12.10
N VAL A 36 1.28 -15.97 12.79
CA VAL A 36 1.66 -16.23 14.20
C VAL A 36 0.45 -16.15 15.14
N ARG A 37 -0.41 -15.15 14.96
CA ARG A 37 -1.49 -14.83 15.90
C ARG A 37 -2.76 -15.63 15.66
N CYS A 38 -3.17 -15.83 14.41
CA CYS A 38 -4.36 -16.59 14.05
C CYS A 38 -4.12 -18.10 14.08
N ARG A 39 -2.87 -18.57 13.91
CA ARG A 39 -2.52 -20.00 13.90
C ARG A 39 -3.43 -20.77 12.92
N ARG A 40 -4.16 -21.79 13.41
CA ARG A 40 -5.09 -22.59 12.62
C ARG A 40 -6.30 -21.82 12.08
N ASN A 41 -6.56 -20.62 12.59
CA ASN A 41 -7.66 -19.76 12.14
C ASN A 41 -7.24 -18.79 11.02
N LEU A 42 -5.98 -18.80 10.57
CA LEU A 42 -5.60 -18.00 9.42
C LEU A 42 -6.40 -18.49 8.19
N PRO A 43 -7.11 -17.60 7.48
CA PRO A 43 -7.78 -17.94 6.23
C PRO A 43 -6.82 -18.60 5.22
N ALA A 44 -7.23 -19.72 4.62
CA ALA A 44 -6.45 -20.36 3.57
C ALA A 44 -6.48 -19.55 2.25
N ASP A 45 -7.57 -18.83 1.99
CA ASP A 45 -7.71 -17.91 0.86
C ASP A 45 -7.36 -16.49 1.34
N LEU A 46 -6.07 -16.17 1.34
CA LEU A 46 -5.53 -14.85 1.65
C LEU A 46 -4.92 -14.26 0.38
N ARG A 47 -5.43 -13.09 -0.03
CA ARG A 47 -5.00 -12.39 -1.24
C ARG A 47 -4.65 -10.93 -0.97
N VAL A 48 -3.94 -10.34 -1.91
CA VAL A 48 -3.52 -8.93 -1.88
C VAL A 48 -4.01 -8.23 -3.15
N ALA A 49 -4.67 -7.09 -2.99
CA ALA A 49 -5.04 -6.20 -4.08
C ALA A 49 -4.41 -4.83 -3.91
N THR A 50 -3.87 -4.27 -5.00
CA THR A 50 -3.37 -2.89 -5.00
C THR A 50 -3.80 -2.12 -6.24
N CYS A 51 -3.82 -0.78 -6.19
CA CYS A 51 -4.01 0.00 -7.41
C CYS A 51 -2.74 -0.06 -8.27
N TRP A 52 -1.57 0.07 -7.65
CA TRP A 52 -0.28 0.08 -8.32
C TRP A 52 0.65 -1.04 -7.82
N TYR A 53 1.48 -1.57 -8.72
CA TYR A 53 2.51 -2.55 -8.41
C TYR A 53 3.85 -2.13 -9.04
N LYS A 54 4.93 -2.16 -8.24
CA LYS A 54 6.29 -1.84 -8.69
C LYS A 54 7.18 -3.10 -8.65
N PRO A 55 7.21 -3.91 -9.72
CA PRO A 55 7.88 -5.21 -9.71
C PRO A 55 9.38 -5.11 -9.43
N THR A 56 10.05 -4.08 -9.98
CA THR A 56 11.49 -3.89 -9.80
C THR A 56 11.89 -3.50 -8.38
N LYS A 57 10.93 -3.03 -7.57
CA LYS A 57 11.15 -2.61 -6.18
C LYS A 57 10.80 -3.68 -5.17
N SER A 58 10.11 -4.75 -5.58
CA SER A 58 9.75 -5.85 -4.69
C SER A 58 10.99 -6.49 -4.07
N GLN A 59 10.99 -6.56 -2.73
CA GLN A 59 12.07 -7.18 -1.95
C GLN A 59 11.62 -8.45 -1.25
N THR A 60 10.34 -8.82 -1.41
CA THR A 60 9.74 -9.97 -0.74
C THR A 60 9.38 -11.09 -1.73
N GLY A 61 9.47 -10.81 -3.03
CA GLY A 61 9.04 -11.74 -4.08
C GLY A 61 7.51 -11.86 -4.20
N ARG A 62 6.73 -11.17 -3.35
CA ARG A 62 5.27 -11.12 -3.48
C ARG A 62 4.88 -10.32 -4.72
N VAL A 63 3.99 -10.92 -5.50
CA VAL A 63 3.19 -10.27 -6.55
C VAL A 63 1.76 -10.15 -6.00
N PRO A 64 1.08 -8.99 -6.13
CA PRO A 64 -0.31 -8.87 -5.72
C PRO A 64 -1.21 -9.74 -6.60
N ASP A 65 -2.24 -10.37 -6.00
CA ASP A 65 -3.22 -11.19 -6.72
C ASP A 65 -4.07 -10.35 -7.69
N PHE A 66 -4.28 -9.08 -7.36
CA PHE A 66 -4.99 -8.12 -8.18
C PHE A 66 -4.25 -6.79 -8.21
N PHE A 67 -4.02 -6.25 -9.41
CA PHE A 67 -3.53 -4.89 -9.56
C PHE A 67 -4.10 -4.23 -10.82
N VAL A 68 -4.22 -2.90 -10.80
CA VAL A 68 -4.73 -2.13 -11.95
C VAL A 68 -3.58 -1.72 -12.87
N HIS A 69 -2.48 -1.27 -12.29
CA HIS A 69 -1.35 -0.72 -13.02
C HIS A 69 -0.01 -1.25 -12.50
N GLU A 70 0.90 -1.48 -13.43
CA GLU A 70 2.30 -1.79 -13.15
C GLU A 70 3.16 -0.58 -13.55
N THR A 71 4.07 -0.13 -12.69
CA THR A 71 4.96 1.00 -12.99
C THR A 71 6.20 1.01 -12.12
N ASP A 72 7.29 1.56 -12.63
CA ASP A 72 8.48 1.89 -11.83
C ASP A 72 8.58 3.39 -11.52
N GLN A 73 7.62 4.18 -11.98
CA GLN A 73 7.61 5.62 -11.79
C GLN A 73 7.40 5.99 -10.32
N TRP A 74 7.89 7.17 -9.95
CA TRP A 74 7.53 7.77 -8.68
C TRP A 74 6.02 8.06 -8.66
N LEU A 75 5.35 7.66 -7.59
CA LEU A 75 3.90 7.86 -7.43
C LEU A 75 3.72 8.90 -6.34
N VAL A 76 2.84 9.86 -6.59
CA VAL A 76 2.32 10.73 -5.54
C VAL A 76 0.82 10.64 -5.55
N PHE A 77 0.24 10.27 -4.42
CA PHE A 77 -1.20 10.16 -4.29
C PHE A 77 -1.79 11.47 -3.77
N PRO A 78 -3.01 11.85 -4.21
CA PRO A 78 -3.65 13.09 -3.77
C PRO A 78 -3.77 13.22 -2.25
N HIS A 79 -4.02 12.11 -1.55
CA HIS A 79 -4.16 12.10 -0.10
C HIS A 79 -2.83 12.33 0.65
N GLU A 80 -1.68 12.12 0.01
CA GLU A 80 -0.36 12.44 0.59
C GLU A 80 -0.02 13.94 0.53
N LEU A 81 -0.83 14.73 -0.19
CA LEU A 81 -0.70 16.19 -0.26
C LEU A 81 -1.70 16.88 0.67
N GLN A 82 -2.75 16.17 1.09
CA GLN A 82 -3.80 16.73 1.94
C GLN A 82 -3.23 17.11 3.31
N GLY A 83 -3.41 18.38 3.70
CA GLY A 83 -2.96 18.90 5.00
C GLY A 83 -1.51 19.39 5.05
N LEU A 84 -0.78 19.33 3.94
CA LEU A 84 0.54 19.94 3.80
C LEU A 84 0.41 21.39 3.29
N THR A 85 1.27 22.28 3.78
CA THR A 85 1.44 23.61 3.19
C THR A 85 2.27 23.54 1.90
N GLU A 86 2.17 24.57 1.05
CA GLU A 86 2.99 24.65 -0.17
C GLU A 86 4.51 24.56 0.13
N GLU A 87 4.95 25.16 1.25
CA GLU A 87 6.34 25.11 1.72
C GLU A 87 6.78 23.69 2.10
N GLU A 88 5.90 22.94 2.79
CA GLU A 88 6.16 21.55 3.17
C GLU A 88 6.21 20.64 1.95
N VAL A 89 5.33 20.86 0.97
CA VAL A 89 5.37 20.13 -0.30
C VAL A 89 6.63 20.48 -1.07
N ALA A 90 7.02 21.75 -1.18
CA ALA A 90 8.23 22.15 -1.89
C ALA A 90 9.51 21.56 -1.27
N LYS A 91 9.55 21.45 0.06
CA LYS A 91 10.69 20.84 0.76
C LYS A 91 10.73 19.32 0.63
N GLY A 92 9.58 18.65 0.72
CA GLY A 92 9.50 17.17 0.74
C GLY A 92 9.35 16.52 -0.64
N LYS A 93 8.77 17.24 -1.59
CA LYS A 93 8.41 16.78 -2.95
C LYS A 93 8.63 17.92 -3.97
N PRO A 94 9.88 18.35 -4.20
CA PRO A 94 10.18 19.54 -5.00
C PRO A 94 9.64 19.47 -6.43
N GLU A 95 9.62 18.28 -7.06
CA GLU A 95 9.07 18.08 -8.41
C GLU A 95 7.57 18.43 -8.53
N LEU A 96 6.83 18.42 -7.42
CA LEU A 96 5.43 18.81 -7.37
C LEU A 96 5.22 20.29 -7.09
N ALA A 97 6.21 20.99 -6.53
CA ALA A 97 6.10 22.41 -6.23
C ALA A 97 5.82 23.23 -7.50
N ASP A 98 6.52 22.89 -8.59
CA ASP A 98 6.36 23.57 -9.88
C ASP A 98 4.95 23.36 -10.46
N ILE A 99 4.40 22.15 -10.30
CA ILE A 99 3.04 21.81 -10.74
C ILE A 99 2.00 22.56 -9.91
N LEU A 100 2.15 22.60 -8.58
CA LEU A 100 1.22 23.28 -7.68
C LEU A 100 1.22 24.80 -7.90
N CYS A 101 2.40 25.40 -8.07
CA CYS A 101 2.55 26.82 -8.38
C CYS A 101 1.82 27.19 -9.68
N GLY A 102 1.92 26.35 -10.72
CA GLY A 102 1.23 26.55 -12.00
C GLY A 102 -0.30 26.41 -11.93
N ILE A 103 -0.84 25.66 -10.96
CA ILE A 103 -2.29 25.51 -10.76
C ILE A 103 -2.85 26.67 -9.92
N SER A 104 -2.11 27.15 -8.93
CA SER A 104 -2.56 28.25 -8.03
C SER A 104 -2.53 29.63 -8.71
N SER A 105 -1.85 29.74 -9.84
CA SER A 105 -1.73 30.98 -10.64
C SER A 105 -2.71 31.09 -11.82
N ALA A 106 -3.66 30.15 -11.92
CA ALA A 106 -4.75 30.12 -12.90
C ALA A 106 -6.12 30.39 -12.24
#